data_AF-A0A7S0RIL2-F1
#
_entry.id   AF-A0A7S0RIL2-F1
#
_cell.length_a   1.000
_cell.length_b   1.000
_cell.length_c   1.000
_cell.angle_alpha   90.00
_cell.angle_beta   90.00
_cell.angle_gamma   90.00
#
_symmetry.space_group_name_H-M   'P 1'
#
loop_
_entity.id
_entity.type
_entity.pdbx_description
1 polymer ?
#
loop_
_entity_poly.entity_id
_entity_poly.type
_entity_poly.pdbx_seq_one_letter_code
_entity_poly.pdbx_strand_id
1 'polypeptide(L)'
;DTDMAGLVEAWAAGFYDELDFELEGQRQTHFRQELLANTSRCYVPEVFQEYSSRRMLVSEWVDGVRLANCTPEDIQQLTEVGAEVFLFQLLHMASFHGDPHPGNLLQLTGADAAKGPLCLIDFGLVANIPLEDRATVACAIVHLADCNWPMLLEAFIDLKILPTNTDRPKV
;
A
#
# COMPACT_ATOMS: atom_id res chain seq x y z
N ASP A 1 -7.56 -23.82 -15.96
CA ASP A 1 -8.63 -23.94 -14.94
C ASP A 1 -8.33 -23.00 -13.80
N THR A 2 -9.32 -22.20 -13.41
CA THR A 2 -9.20 -21.24 -12.30
C THR A 2 -9.29 -21.98 -10.97
N ASP A 3 -8.34 -21.74 -10.06
CA ASP A 3 -8.38 -22.28 -8.71
C ASP A 3 -9.42 -21.52 -7.86
N MET A 4 -10.64 -22.03 -7.87
CA MET A 4 -11.76 -21.45 -7.12
C MET A 4 -11.61 -21.63 -5.61
N ALA A 5 -10.91 -22.67 -5.15
CA ALA A 5 -10.72 -22.92 -3.73
C ALA A 5 -9.74 -21.88 -3.15
N GLY A 6 -8.59 -21.70 -3.80
CA GLY A 6 -7.61 -20.68 -3.42
C GLY A 6 -8.20 -19.27 -3.43
N LEU A 7 -9.06 -18.95 -4.40
CA LEU A 7 -9.76 -17.66 -4.45
C LEU A 7 -10.67 -17.42 -3.23
N VAL A 8 -11.47 -18.43 -2.85
CA VAL A 8 -12.38 -18.33 -1.70
C VAL A 8 -11.61 -18.22 -0.39
N GLU A 9 -10.51 -18.97 -0.24
CA GLU A 9 -9.65 -18.91 0.94
C GLU A 9 -8.99 -17.52 1.09
N ALA A 10 -8.42 -16.98 0.01
CA ALA A 10 -7.82 -15.65 0.01
C ALA A 10 -8.84 -14.56 0.35
N TRP A 11 -10.04 -14.65 -0.22
CA TRP A 11 -11.13 -13.72 0.08
C TRP A 11 -11.58 -13.81 1.54
N ALA A 12 -11.79 -15.03 2.06
CA ALA A 12 -12.24 -15.23 3.42
C ALA A 12 -11.23 -14.69 4.44
N ALA A 13 -9.93 -14.93 4.23
CA ALA A 13 -8.86 -14.41 5.07
C ALA A 13 -8.87 -12.87 5.09
N GLY A 14 -8.93 -12.23 3.91
CA GLY A 14 -9.01 -10.77 3.82
C GLY A 14 -10.24 -10.20 4.52
N PHE A 15 -11.40 -10.83 4.35
CA PHE A 15 -12.65 -10.38 4.99
C PHE A 15 -12.59 -10.46 6.53
N TYR A 16 -11.94 -11.48 7.11
CA TYR A 16 -11.80 -11.56 8.56
C TYR A 16 -10.86 -10.50 9.11
N ASP A 17 -9.79 -10.17 8.39
CA ASP A 17 -8.87 -9.10 8.76
C ASP A 17 -9.56 -7.73 8.75
N GLU A 18 -10.43 -7.47 7.76
CA GLU A 18 -11.24 -6.24 7.68
C GLU A 18 -12.22 -6.06 8.86
N LEU A 19 -12.60 -7.14 9.56
CA LEU A 19 -13.48 -7.09 10.72
C LEU A 19 -12.75 -6.85 12.05
N ASP A 20 -11.42 -6.69 12.02
CA ASP A 20 -10.59 -6.48 13.20
C ASP A 20 -9.93 -5.10 13.20
N PHE A 21 -10.63 -4.11 13.75
CA PHE A 21 -10.13 -2.74 13.83
C PHE A 21 -8.96 -2.53 14.80
N GLU A 22 -8.68 -3.48 15.69
CA GLU A 22 -7.44 -3.44 16.48
C GLU A 22 -6.24 -3.77 15.59
N LEU A 23 -6.38 -4.74 14.69
CA LEU A 23 -5.35 -5.06 13.70
C LEU A 23 -5.11 -3.91 12.73
N GLU A 24 -6.16 -3.28 12.23
CA GLU A 24 -6.05 -2.07 11.40
C GLU A 24 -5.33 -0.94 12.15
N GLY A 25 -5.72 -0.65 13.39
CA GLY A 25 -5.07 0.40 14.20
C GLY A 25 -3.57 0.13 14.46
N GLN A 26 -3.18 -1.14 14.64
CA GLN A 26 -1.77 -1.53 14.75
C GLN A 26 -1.01 -1.30 13.44
N ARG A 27 -1.62 -1.68 12.29
CA ARG A 27 -1.06 -1.43 10.95
C ARG A 27 -0.87 0.06 10.70
N GLN A 28 -1.89 0.87 10.97
CA GLN A 28 -1.83 2.33 10.85
C GLN A 28 -0.73 2.94 11.73
N THR A 29 -0.61 2.49 12.99
CA THR A 29 0.42 2.97 13.91
C THR A 29 1.83 2.65 13.40
N HIS A 30 2.04 1.45 12.87
CA HIS A 30 3.32 1.06 12.28
C HIS A 30 3.65 1.93 11.05
N PHE A 31 2.69 2.11 10.13
CA PHE A 31 2.87 2.96 8.95
C PHE A 31 3.17 4.42 9.31
N ARG A 32 2.48 4.96 10.33
CA ARG A 32 2.76 6.30 10.85
C ARG A 32 4.20 6.44 11.31
N GLN A 33 4.71 5.48 12.08
CA GLN A 33 6.09 5.53 12.58
C GLN A 33 7.11 5.49 11.45
N GLU A 34 6.96 4.54 10.52
CA GLU A 34 7.87 4.38 9.38
C GLU A 34 7.85 5.59 8.43
N LEU A 35 6.67 6.10 8.09
CA LEU A 35 6.55 7.23 7.16
C LEU A 35 7.03 8.54 7.79
N LEU A 36 6.64 8.85 9.03
CA LEU A 36 7.09 10.09 9.69
C LEU A 36 8.61 10.12 9.95
N ALA A 37 9.23 8.96 10.14
CA ALA A 37 10.69 8.88 10.32
C ALA A 37 11.47 9.12 9.02
N ASN A 38 10.85 8.92 7.86
CA ASN A 38 11.55 8.86 6.57
C ASN A 38 11.07 9.89 5.53
N THR A 39 9.87 10.47 5.69
CA THR A 39 9.33 11.45 4.75
C THR A 39 8.41 12.47 5.43
N SER A 40 8.47 13.72 4.96
CA SER A 40 7.49 14.77 5.28
C SER A 40 6.44 14.94 4.17
N ARG A 41 6.47 14.10 3.14
CA ARG A 41 5.54 14.19 2.00
C ARG A 41 4.24 13.42 2.24
N CYS A 42 4.19 12.58 3.27
CA CYS A 42 3.04 11.75 3.60
C CYS A 42 2.73 11.80 5.09
N TYR A 43 1.45 11.88 5.41
CA TYR A 43 0.95 11.84 6.78
C TYR A 43 0.07 10.62 7.00
N VAL A 44 0.12 10.08 8.20
CA VAL A 44 -0.80 9.02 8.66
C VAL A 44 -1.35 9.47 10.00
N PRO A 45 -2.68 9.60 10.18
CA PRO A 45 -3.27 10.08 11.44
C PRO A 45 -2.87 9.19 12.63
N GLU A 46 -2.73 9.78 13.80
CA GLU A 46 -2.51 9.03 15.04
C GLU A 46 -3.71 8.16 15.42
N VAL A 47 -3.47 6.94 15.89
CA VAL A 47 -4.52 6.07 16.44
C VAL A 47 -4.61 6.28 17.94
N PHE A 48 -5.80 6.57 18.45
CA PHE A 48 -6.04 6.63 19.89
C PHE A 48 -6.42 5.23 20.41
N GLN A 49 -5.41 4.46 20.78
CA GLN A 49 -5.56 3.06 21.16
C GLN A 49 -6.50 2.88 22.36
N GLU A 50 -6.51 3.82 23.31
CA GLU A 50 -7.36 3.78 24.50
C GLU A 50 -8.86 3.94 24.21
N TYR A 51 -9.20 4.49 23.04
CA TYR A 51 -10.58 4.64 22.57
C TYR A 51 -10.93 3.62 21.47
N SER A 52 -9.98 2.79 21.06
CA SER A 52 -10.16 1.81 20.00
C SER A 52 -10.45 0.42 20.56
N SER A 53 -11.14 -0.40 19.76
CA SER A 53 -11.46 -1.79 20.05
C SER A 53 -11.62 -2.56 18.76
N ARG A 54 -11.75 -3.88 18.83
CA ARG A 54 -12.01 -4.75 17.67
C ARG A 54 -13.17 -4.32 16.75
N ARG A 55 -14.11 -3.50 17.25
CA ARG A 55 -15.31 -3.05 16.50
C ARG A 55 -15.39 -1.53 16.31
N MET A 56 -14.40 -0.78 16.81
CA MET A 56 -14.36 0.68 16.63
C MET A 56 -12.90 1.15 16.60
N LEU A 57 -12.49 1.80 15.52
CA LEU A 57 -11.21 2.50 15.43
C LEU A 57 -11.43 4.00 15.66
N VAL A 58 -10.60 4.62 16.50
CA VAL A 58 -10.61 6.07 16.71
C VAL A 58 -9.24 6.62 16.38
N SER A 59 -9.18 7.55 15.42
CA SER A 59 -7.95 8.20 14.98
C SER A 59 -8.06 9.72 15.02
N GLU A 60 -6.91 10.38 14.93
CA GLU A 60 -6.78 11.82 14.75
C GLU A 60 -7.64 12.29 13.56
N TRP A 61 -8.37 13.38 13.78
CA TRP A 61 -9.08 14.06 12.71
C TRP A 61 -8.09 14.86 11.87
N VAL A 62 -8.20 14.77 10.55
CA VAL A 62 -7.36 15.52 9.62
C VAL A 62 -8.22 16.15 8.53
N ASP A 63 -8.00 17.44 8.27
CA ASP A 63 -8.71 18.19 7.26
C ASP A 63 -8.06 18.03 5.87
N GLY A 64 -8.82 17.49 4.92
CA GLY A 64 -8.35 17.30 3.56
C GLY A 64 -9.46 17.01 2.56
N VAL A 65 -9.08 17.04 1.28
CA VAL A 65 -9.95 16.68 0.16
C VAL A 65 -9.60 15.26 -0.28
N ARG A 66 -10.60 14.37 -0.38
CA ARG A 66 -10.39 13.03 -0.94
C ARG A 66 -9.87 13.14 -2.36
N LEU A 67 -8.88 12.33 -2.73
CA LEU A 67 -8.33 12.35 -4.09
C LEU A 67 -9.40 12.09 -5.15
N ALA A 68 -10.43 11.28 -4.83
CA ALA A 68 -11.60 11.08 -5.69
C ALA A 68 -12.36 12.37 -6.08
N ASN A 69 -12.19 13.43 -5.29
CA ASN A 69 -12.84 14.73 -5.47
C ASN A 69 -11.84 15.85 -5.85
N CYS A 70 -10.55 15.54 -5.96
CA CYS A 70 -9.52 16.50 -6.34
C CYS A 70 -9.59 16.85 -7.83
N THR A 71 -9.05 18.00 -8.22
CA THR A 71 -8.96 18.37 -9.63
C THR A 71 -7.87 17.53 -10.32
N PRO A 72 -7.89 17.41 -11.67
CA PRO A 72 -6.81 16.71 -12.39
C PRO A 72 -5.41 17.29 -12.13
N GLU A 73 -5.32 18.60 -11.87
CA GLU A 73 -4.06 19.29 -11.56
C GLU A 73 -3.55 18.92 -10.16
N ASP A 74 -4.43 18.86 -9.17
CA ASP A 74 -4.10 18.35 -7.83
C ASP A 74 -3.62 16.90 -7.89
N ILE A 75 -4.34 16.04 -8.64
CA ILE A 75 -3.96 14.63 -8.83
C ILE A 75 -2.58 14.54 -9.46
N GLN A 76 -2.28 15.36 -10.47
CA GLN A 76 -0.96 15.36 -11.11
C GLN A 76 0.15 15.70 -10.11
N GLN A 77 -0.05 16.69 -9.24
CA GLN A 77 0.92 17.06 -8.20
C GLN A 77 1.11 15.95 -7.15
N LEU A 78 0.04 15.26 -6.79
CA LEU A 78 0.06 14.18 -5.80
C LEU A 78 0.54 12.85 -6.38
N THR A 79 0.53 12.68 -7.71
CA THR A 79 0.94 11.42 -8.36
C THR A 79 2.40 11.09 -8.04
N GLU A 80 3.29 12.08 -8.11
CA GLU A 80 4.71 11.90 -7.77
C GLU A 80 4.89 11.55 -6.29
N VAL A 81 4.14 12.22 -5.40
CA VAL A 81 4.15 11.93 -3.96
C VAL A 81 3.69 10.49 -3.70
N GLY A 82 2.57 10.10 -4.30
CA GLY A 82 1.99 8.77 -4.15
C GLY A 82 2.92 7.67 -4.67
N ALA A 83 3.58 7.90 -5.81
CA ALA A 83 4.55 6.96 -6.36
C ALA A 83 5.76 6.78 -5.42
N GLU A 84 6.31 7.87 -4.88
CA GLU A 84 7.41 7.81 -3.91
C GLU A 84 7.00 7.05 -2.64
N VAL A 85 5.84 7.39 -2.08
CA VAL A 85 5.31 6.74 -0.87
C VAL A 85 5.05 5.25 -1.10
N PHE A 86 4.49 4.88 -2.24
CA PHE A 86 4.25 3.49 -2.60
C PHE A 86 5.56 2.71 -2.78
N LEU A 87 6.55 3.29 -3.48
CA LEU A 87 7.86 2.67 -3.64
C LEU A 87 8.59 2.54 -2.31
N PHE A 88 8.45 3.51 -1.40
CA PHE A 88 9.00 3.44 -0.04
C PHE A 88 8.38 2.27 0.74
N GLN A 89 7.06 2.13 0.72
CA GLN A 89 6.37 1.00 1.34
C GLN A 89 6.86 -0.35 0.80
N LEU A 90 6.99 -0.46 -0.52
CA LEU A 90 7.34 -1.70 -1.19
C LEU A 90 8.82 -2.07 -1.02
N LEU A 91 9.74 -1.12 -1.17
CA LEU A 91 11.19 -1.37 -1.16
C LEU A 91 11.84 -1.25 0.22
N HIS A 92 11.33 -0.35 1.07
CA HIS A 92 11.91 -0.07 2.39
C HIS A 92 11.17 -0.82 3.49
N MET A 93 9.86 -0.58 3.61
CA MET A 93 9.05 -1.22 4.66
C MET A 93 8.77 -2.70 4.35
N ALA A 94 8.85 -3.08 3.06
CA ALA A 94 8.42 -4.38 2.56
C ALA A 94 7.00 -4.77 3.04
N SER A 95 6.19 -3.73 3.23
CA SER A 95 4.82 -3.77 3.73
C SER A 95 4.11 -2.63 3.02
N PHE A 96 3.04 -2.92 2.28
CA PHE A 96 2.38 -1.91 1.46
C PHE A 96 0.87 -1.90 1.67
N HIS A 97 0.32 -0.70 1.50
CA HIS A 97 -1.09 -0.42 1.52
C HIS A 97 -1.75 -1.12 0.32
N GLY A 98 -2.52 -2.17 0.61
CA GLY A 98 -3.08 -3.09 -0.38
C GLY A 98 -4.23 -2.51 -1.20
N ASP A 99 -4.87 -1.45 -0.72
CA ASP A 99 -5.98 -0.78 -1.42
C ASP A 99 -5.87 0.75 -1.44
N PRO A 100 -4.87 1.34 -2.11
CA PRO A 100 -4.68 2.80 -2.16
C PRO A 100 -5.70 3.48 -3.09
N HIS A 101 -6.97 3.13 -2.95
CA HIS A 101 -8.06 3.72 -3.68
C HIS A 101 -8.15 5.24 -3.37
N PRO A 102 -8.54 6.10 -4.33
CA PRO A 102 -8.62 7.55 -4.13
C PRO A 102 -9.54 8.01 -2.98
N GLY A 103 -10.35 7.12 -2.41
CA GLY A 103 -11.15 7.38 -1.21
C GLY A 103 -10.37 7.35 0.10
N ASN A 104 -9.26 6.60 0.14
CA ASN A 104 -8.40 6.37 1.31
C ASN A 104 -7.18 7.30 1.34
N LEU A 105 -7.11 8.19 0.33
CA LEU A 105 -6.06 9.17 0.14
C LEU A 105 -6.69 10.57 0.27
N LEU A 106 -6.08 11.42 1.08
CA LEU A 106 -6.47 12.81 1.25
C LEU A 106 -5.34 13.76 0.81
N GLN A 107 -5.69 14.81 0.08
CA GLN A 107 -4.87 16.01 -0.06
C GLN A 107 -5.11 16.89 1.18
N LEU A 108 -4.09 17.13 2.00
CA LEU A 108 -4.27 17.93 3.21
C LEU A 108 -4.45 19.40 2.91
N THR A 109 -5.33 20.06 3.66
CA THR A 109 -5.72 21.45 3.45
C THR A 109 -5.76 22.23 4.76
N GLY A 110 -5.96 23.55 4.69
CA GLY A 110 -6.11 24.39 5.88
C GLY A 110 -4.88 24.33 6.80
N ALA A 111 -5.10 24.14 8.10
CA ALA A 111 -4.02 24.03 9.09
C ALA A 111 -3.20 22.75 8.94
N ASP A 112 -3.80 21.68 8.41
CA ASP A 112 -3.15 20.37 8.26
C ASP A 112 -2.27 20.27 7.01
N ALA A 113 -2.36 21.23 6.07
CA ALA A 113 -1.49 21.27 4.90
C ALA A 113 0.02 21.30 5.26
N ALA A 114 0.37 21.77 6.47
CA ALA A 114 1.74 21.76 6.97
C ALA A 114 2.25 20.36 7.37
N LYS A 115 1.36 19.39 7.58
CA LYS A 115 1.72 18.00 7.93
C LYS A 115 2.23 17.22 6.72
N GLY A 116 1.88 17.65 5.51
CA GLY A 116 2.32 17.04 4.25
C GLY A 116 1.25 17.17 3.15
N PRO A 117 1.61 16.99 1.87
CA PRO A 117 0.66 17.09 0.76
C PRO A 117 -0.32 15.89 0.67
N LEU A 118 0.08 14.69 1.12
CA LEU A 118 -0.72 13.47 1.02
C LEU A 118 -0.96 12.86 2.41
N CYS A 119 -2.15 12.32 2.65
CA CYS A 119 -2.49 11.59 3.87
C CYS A 119 -3.18 10.26 3.55
N LEU A 120 -2.81 9.20 4.28
CA LEU A 120 -3.39 7.85 4.19
C LEU A 120 -4.26 7.60 5.43
N ILE A 121 -5.48 7.09 5.27
CA ILE A 121 -6.44 6.97 6.40
C ILE A 121 -7.04 5.57 6.62
N ASP A 122 -6.84 4.63 5.71
CA ASP A 122 -7.40 3.26 5.79
C ASP A 122 -6.23 2.29 5.80
N PHE A 123 -6.21 1.34 6.73
CA PHE A 123 -5.15 0.33 6.80
C PHE A 123 -5.73 -1.08 6.96
N GLY A 124 -7.00 -1.26 6.57
CA GLY A 124 -7.70 -2.54 6.65
C GLY A 124 -7.05 -3.59 5.77
N LEU A 125 -6.50 -3.18 4.63
CA LEU A 125 -5.77 -4.04 3.70
C LEU A 125 -4.29 -3.63 3.61
N VAL A 126 -3.43 -4.39 4.29
CA VAL A 126 -1.97 -4.26 4.21
C VAL A 126 -1.37 -5.61 3.86
N ALA A 127 -0.49 -5.63 2.87
CA ALA A 127 0.23 -6.83 2.46
C ALA A 127 1.71 -6.71 2.83
N ASN A 128 2.29 -7.83 3.26
CA ASN A 128 3.71 -7.93 3.61
C ASN A 128 4.45 -8.76 2.57
N ILE A 129 5.68 -8.35 2.23
CA ILE A 129 6.55 -9.06 1.31
C ILE A 129 7.49 -9.96 2.14
N PRO A 130 7.45 -11.29 1.93
CA PRO A 130 8.35 -12.24 2.58
C PRO A 130 9.81 -11.84 2.37
N LEU A 131 10.66 -12.07 3.37
CA LEU A 131 12.06 -11.64 3.34
C LEU A 131 12.81 -12.21 2.13
N GLU A 132 12.52 -13.47 1.79
CA GLU A 132 13.06 -14.16 0.62
C GLU A 132 12.70 -13.49 -0.72
N ASP A 133 11.55 -12.81 -0.79
CA ASP A 133 11.02 -12.26 -2.04
C ASP A 133 11.39 -10.78 -2.24
N ARG A 134 11.81 -10.07 -1.18
CA ARG A 134 12.10 -8.62 -1.23
C ARG A 134 13.12 -8.25 -2.30
N ALA A 135 14.21 -9.01 -2.39
CA ALA A 135 15.25 -8.79 -3.39
C ALA A 135 14.71 -9.01 -4.80
N THR A 136 13.92 -10.06 -5.00
CA THR A 136 13.32 -10.40 -6.29
C THR A 136 12.31 -9.35 -6.74
N VAL A 137 11.51 -8.80 -5.81
CA VAL A 137 10.61 -7.66 -6.08
C VAL A 137 11.40 -6.42 -6.53
N ALA A 138 12.48 -6.08 -5.83
CA ALA A 138 13.33 -4.96 -6.23
C ALA A 138 13.97 -5.17 -7.61
N CYS A 139 14.47 -6.38 -7.88
CA CYS A 139 15.00 -6.75 -9.19
C CYS A 139 13.93 -6.65 -10.28
N ALA A 140 12.69 -7.10 -10.02
CA ALA A 140 11.59 -6.98 -10.97
C ALA A 140 11.31 -5.51 -11.35
N ILE A 141 11.33 -4.59 -10.39
CA ILE A 141 11.16 -3.16 -10.65
C ILE A 141 12.30 -2.61 -11.52
N VAL A 142 13.55 -2.98 -11.23
CA VAL A 142 14.72 -2.58 -12.04
C VAL A 142 14.60 -3.14 -13.46
N HIS A 143 14.26 -4.41 -13.62
CA HIS A 143 14.09 -5.04 -14.92
C HIS A 143 12.96 -4.39 -15.72
N LEU A 144 11.86 -4.02 -15.06
CA LEU A 144 10.78 -3.27 -15.70
C LEU A 144 11.25 -1.88 -16.17
N ALA A 145 11.99 -1.15 -15.33
CA ALA A 145 12.52 0.18 -15.66
C ALA A 145 13.51 0.14 -16.84
N ASP A 146 14.33 -0.91 -16.91
CA ASP A 146 15.31 -1.13 -17.98
C ASP A 146 14.71 -1.78 -19.23
N CYS A 147 13.40 -2.07 -19.25
CA CYS A 147 12.72 -2.85 -20.29
C CYS A 147 13.40 -4.22 -20.55
N ASN A 148 14.00 -4.83 -19.52
CA ASN A 148 14.64 -6.14 -19.59
C ASN A 148 13.61 -7.26 -19.40
N TRP A 149 12.81 -7.50 -20.44
CA TRP A 149 11.71 -8.47 -20.43
C TRP A 149 12.12 -9.90 -20.05
N PRO A 150 13.25 -10.46 -20.54
CA PRO A 150 13.66 -11.80 -20.15
C PRO A 150 13.90 -11.93 -18.65
N MET A 151 14.59 -10.97 -18.04
CA MET A 151 14.87 -11.00 -16.60
C MET A 151 13.65 -10.68 -15.75
N LEU A 152 12.75 -9.82 -16.25
CA LEU A 152 11.46 -9.57 -15.60
C LEU A 152 10.60 -10.84 -15.55
N LEU A 153 10.60 -11.62 -16.64
CA LEU A 153 9.86 -12.88 -16.72
C LEU A 153 10.39 -13.92 -15.72
N GLU A 154 11.71 -14.06 -15.60
CA GLU A 154 12.29 -14.95 -14.58
C GLU A 154 11.96 -14.46 -13.15
N ALA A 155 12.03 -13.15 -12.89
CA ALA A 155 11.62 -12.60 -11.59
C ALA A 155 10.14 -12.88 -11.27
N PHE A 156 9.24 -12.84 -12.25
CA PHE A 156 7.83 -13.20 -12.05
C PHE A 156 7.61 -14.70 -11.80
N ILE A 157 8.44 -15.57 -12.37
CA ILE A 157 8.43 -17.01 -12.07
C ILE A 157 8.92 -17.24 -10.63
N ASP A 158 10.01 -16.60 -10.24
CA ASP A 158 10.58 -16.71 -8.88
C ASP A 158 9.60 -16.21 -7.81
N LEU A 159 8.88 -15.11 -8.11
CA LEU A 159 7.80 -14.57 -7.27
C LEU A 159 6.50 -15.39 -7.33
N LYS A 160 6.47 -16.48 -8.11
CA LYS A 160 5.28 -17.34 -8.31
C LYS A 160 4.06 -16.60 -8.87
N ILE A 161 4.26 -15.43 -9.47
CA ILE A 161 3.25 -14.71 -10.24
C ILE A 161 2.93 -15.50 -11.51
N LEU A 162 3.97 -16.09 -12.12
CA LEU A 162 3.87 -16.95 -13.28
C LEU A 162 4.28 -18.39 -12.92
N PRO A 163 3.62 -19.41 -13.49
CA PRO A 163 4.00 -20.78 -13.25
C PRO A 163 5.35 -21.11 -13.93
N THR A 164 6.09 -22.07 -13.37
CA THR A 164 7.43 -22.45 -13.87
C THR A 164 7.43 -23.00 -15.30
N ASN A 165 6.28 -23.47 -15.78
CA ASN A 165 6.08 -23.99 -17.12
C ASN A 165 5.61 -22.92 -18.14
N THR A 166 5.74 -21.63 -17.80
CA THR A 166 5.35 -20.51 -18.68
C THR A 166 6.08 -20.59 -20.03
N ASP A 167 5.32 -20.44 -21.12
CA ASP A 167 5.81 -20.46 -22.49
C ASP A 167 6.51 -19.13 -22.83
N ARG A 168 7.80 -19.04 -22.47
CA ARG A 168 8.64 -17.83 -22.57
C ARG A 168 8.57 -17.06 -23.91
N PRO A 169 8.47 -17.70 -25.09
CA PRO A 169 8.38 -16.99 -26.37
C PRO A 169 7.00 -16.36 -26.66
N LYS A 170 5.96 -16.68 -25.88
CA LYS A 170 4.58 -16.19 -26.09
C LYS A 170 4.14 -15.12 -25.11
N VAL A 171 4.93 -14.86 -24.08
CA VAL A 171 4.74 -13.82 -23.05
C VAL A 171 5.75 -12.72 -23.29
#